data_AF-A0A971RVT7-F1
#
_entry.id   AF-A0A971RVT7-F1
#
_cell.length_a   1.000
_cell.length_b   1.000
_cell.length_c   1.000
_cell.angle_alpha   90.00
_cell.angle_beta   90.00
_cell.angle_gamma   90.00
#
_symmetry.space_group_name_H-M   'P 1'
#
loop_
_entity.id
_entity.type
_entity.pdbx_description
1 polymer ?
#
loop_
_entity_poly.entity_id
_entity_poly.type
_entity_poly.pdbx_seq_one_letter_code
_entity_poly.pdbx_strand_id
1 'polypeptide(L)'
;MDYELLYIIDTSLEEEPRKELIERYIALIGTHGGKVDKVEEWGKRRLAYLVDDKPEGFYVLVNFSAEPTFPRELERVMEIDENVMRYLVTRVEHKRSNVKPPQRVAPQAQAAEVPEPGLETLASQTDE
;
A
#
# COMPACT_ATOMS: atom_id res chain seq x y z
N MET A 1 18.54 -6.51 -0.55
CA MET A 1 17.67 -7.45 0.19
C MET A 1 16.36 -6.72 0.44
N ASP A 2 15.23 -7.41 0.36
CA ASP A 2 13.92 -6.81 0.58
C ASP A 2 13.58 -6.75 2.07
N TYR A 3 13.07 -5.61 2.50
CA TYR A 3 12.68 -5.33 3.87
C TYR A 3 11.29 -4.70 3.93
N GLU A 4 10.63 -4.95 5.04
CA GLU A 4 9.39 -4.33 5.46
C GLU A 4 9.66 -3.53 6.73
N LEU A 5 9.42 -2.24 6.68
CA LEU A 5 9.41 -1.37 7.84
C LEU A 5 7.95 -1.05 8.18
N LEU A 6 7.51 -1.46 9.36
CA LEU A 6 6.25 -1.02 9.95
C LEU A 6 6.57 -0.12 11.12
N TYR A 7 6.00 1.08 11.16
CA TYR A 7 6.17 1.98 12.28
C TYR A 7 4.88 2.72 12.63
N ILE A 8 4.84 3.18 13.88
CA ILE A 8 3.69 3.83 14.47
C ILE A 8 4.10 5.25 14.86
N ILE A 9 3.47 6.23 14.22
CA ILE A 9 3.64 7.65 14.52
C ILE A 9 2.61 8.07 15.56
N ASP A 10 3.02 8.97 16.45
CA ASP A 10 2.11 9.66 17.37
C ASP A 10 0.93 10.34 16.66
N THR A 11 -0.28 10.20 17.21
CA THR A 11 -1.49 10.77 16.59
C THR A 11 -1.78 12.22 16.94
N SER A 12 -1.03 12.79 17.89
CA SER A 12 -1.10 14.20 18.31
C SER A 12 -0.41 15.11 17.30
N LEU A 13 0.51 14.56 16.50
CA LEU A 13 1.09 15.25 15.35
C LEU A 13 0.02 15.56 14.29
N GLU A 14 0.07 16.80 13.82
CA GLU A 14 -0.72 17.27 12.68
C GLU A 14 -0.32 16.55 11.37
N GLU A 15 -1.10 16.75 10.31
CA GLU A 15 -0.87 16.05 9.05
C GLU A 15 0.40 16.49 8.32
N GLU A 16 0.75 17.79 8.35
CA GLU A 16 1.97 18.31 7.75
C GLU A 16 3.26 17.72 8.34
N PRO A 17 3.52 17.82 9.67
CA PRO A 17 4.74 17.26 10.25
C PRO A 17 4.82 15.74 10.11
N ARG A 18 3.66 15.06 10.03
CA ARG A 18 3.61 13.62 9.76
C ARG A 18 4.09 13.28 8.36
N LYS A 19 3.65 14.04 7.35
CA LYS A 19 4.11 13.86 5.96
C LYS A 19 5.60 14.13 5.84
N GLU A 20 6.11 15.18 6.50
CA GLU A 20 7.54 15.46 6.54
C GLU A 20 8.35 14.32 7.16
N LEU A 21 7.86 13.68 8.24
CA LEU A 21 8.51 12.51 8.82
C LEU A 21 8.53 11.32 7.85
N ILE A 22 7.42 11.05 7.16
CA ILE A 22 7.35 9.98 6.17
C ILE A 22 8.35 10.26 5.03
N GLU A 23 8.38 11.48 4.50
CA GLU A 23 9.31 11.88 3.44
C GLU A 23 10.77 11.84 3.90
N ARG A 24 11.06 12.22 5.15
CA ARG A 24 12.38 12.12 5.76
C ARG A 24 12.89 10.68 5.75
N TYR A 25 12.05 9.71 6.13
CA TYR A 25 12.44 8.30 6.12
C TYR A 25 12.60 7.74 4.70
N ILE A 26 11.76 8.15 3.75
CA ILE A 26 11.92 7.80 2.33
C ILE A 26 13.24 8.36 1.79
N ALA A 27 13.56 9.61 2.09
CA ALA A 27 14.80 10.26 1.69
C ALA A 27 16.02 9.56 2.31
N LEU A 28 15.96 9.21 3.59
CA LEU A 28 17.02 8.46 4.28
C LEU A 28 17.30 7.13 3.58
N ILE A 29 16.26 6.38 3.21
CA ILE A 29 16.41 5.14 2.44
C ILE A 29 17.10 5.43 1.09
N GLY A 30 16.69 6.48 0.39
CA GLY A 30 17.27 6.88 -0.89
C GLY A 30 18.75 7.31 -0.79
N THR A 31 19.12 8.08 0.23
CA THR A 31 20.50 8.56 0.45
C THR A 31 21.48 7.41 0.68
N HIS A 32 21.05 6.34 1.34
CA HIS A 32 21.86 5.14 1.58
C HIS A 32 21.82 4.12 0.42
N GLY A 33 21.36 4.53 -0.76
CA GLY A 33 21.31 3.68 -1.96
C GLY A 33 20.21 2.61 -1.91
N GLY A 34 19.26 2.73 -0.98
CA GLY A 34 18.07 1.90 -0.92
C GLY A 34 17.01 2.34 -1.93
N LYS A 35 16.20 1.38 -2.39
CA LYS A 35 15.06 1.62 -3.28
C LYS A 35 13.76 1.40 -2.53
N VAL A 36 12.90 2.41 -2.46
CA VAL A 36 11.53 2.27 -1.95
C VAL A 36 10.65 1.67 -3.04
N ASP A 37 9.96 0.58 -2.72
CA ASP A 37 9.07 -0.15 -3.64
C ASP A 37 7.63 0.33 -3.46
N LYS A 38 7.18 0.45 -2.21
CA LYS A 38 5.82 0.86 -1.87
C LYS A 38 5.76 1.52 -0.49
N VAL A 39 4.91 2.54 -0.36
CA VAL A 39 4.57 3.18 0.91
C VAL A 39 3.06 3.09 1.08
N GLU A 40 2.61 2.54 2.21
CA GLU A 40 1.21 2.38 2.55
C GLU A 40 0.91 3.05 3.89
N GLU A 41 0.10 4.09 3.85
CA GLU A 41 -0.41 4.77 5.04
C GLU A 41 -1.71 4.10 5.47
N TRP A 42 -1.69 3.38 6.58
CA TRP A 42 -2.88 2.68 7.10
C TRP A 42 -3.79 3.59 7.92
N GLY A 43 -3.35 4.80 8.24
CA GLY A 43 -4.12 5.75 9.03
C GLY A 43 -4.07 5.49 10.53
N LYS A 44 -5.00 6.13 11.26
CA LYS A 44 -5.14 5.98 12.71
C LYS A 44 -5.82 4.65 13.04
N ARG A 45 -5.22 3.87 13.93
CA ARG A 45 -5.77 2.60 14.44
C ARG A 45 -5.66 2.56 15.96
N ARG A 46 -6.66 1.97 16.61
CA ARG A 46 -6.70 1.81 18.07
C ARG A 46 -5.80 0.65 18.51
N LEU A 47 -4.96 0.91 19.51
CA LEU A 47 -4.06 -0.05 20.13
C LEU A 47 -4.80 -0.89 21.18
N ALA A 48 -4.35 -2.12 21.41
CA ALA A 48 -4.96 -3.01 22.41
C ALA A 48 -4.66 -2.57 23.85
N TYR A 49 -3.53 -1.90 24.05
CA TYR A 49 -3.08 -1.32 25.32
C TYR A 49 -2.42 0.04 25.03
N LEU A 50 -2.31 0.87 26.07
CA LEU A 50 -1.67 2.18 25.95
C LEU A 50 -0.17 2.01 25.66
N VAL A 51 0.30 2.67 24.61
CA VAL A 51 1.73 2.83 24.34
C VAL A 51 2.03 4.30 24.56
N ASP A 52 2.95 4.62 25.47
CA ASP A 52 3.29 6.01 25.79
C ASP A 52 2.02 6.82 26.18
N ASP A 53 1.16 6.20 27.00
CA ASP A 53 -0.15 6.73 27.43
C ASP A 53 -1.17 7.04 26.30
N LYS A 54 -0.88 6.62 25.05
CA LYS A 54 -1.77 6.83 23.90
C LYS A 54 -2.55 5.56 23.52
N PRO A 55 -3.87 5.66 23.32
CA PRO A 55 -4.70 4.53 22.90
C PRO A 55 -4.74 4.32 21.37
N GLU A 56 -4.18 5.24 20.59
CA GLU A 56 -4.23 5.25 19.13
C GLU A 56 -2.84 5.53 18.54
N GLY A 57 -2.60 5.00 17.34
CA GLY A 57 -1.36 5.20 16.60
C GLY A 57 -1.62 5.33 15.11
N PHE A 58 -0.80 6.12 14.41
CA PHE A 58 -0.85 6.21 12.94
C PHE A 58 0.15 5.22 12.34
N TYR A 59 -0.36 4.25 11.58
CA TYR A 59 0.45 3.17 11.03
C TYR A 59 0.94 3.48 9.62
N VAL A 60 2.23 3.28 9.40
CA VAL A 60 2.83 3.38 8.07
C VAL A 60 3.66 2.13 7.79
N LEU A 61 3.40 1.50 6.64
CA LEU A 61 4.15 0.38 6.12
C LEU A 61 4.99 0.84 4.93
N VAL A 62 6.27 0.53 4.93
CA VAL A 62 7.21 0.83 3.85
C VAL A 62 7.89 -0.44 3.41
N ASN A 63 7.73 -0.78 2.14
CA ASN A 63 8.47 -1.83 1.47
C ASN A 63 9.67 -1.20 0.77
N PHE A 64 10.88 -1.65 1.09
CA PHE A 64 12.09 -1.14 0.48
C PHE A 64 13.13 -2.24 0.29
N SER A 65 14.08 -2.01 -0.60
CA SER A 65 15.24 -2.86 -0.83
C SER A 65 16.50 -2.09 -0.50
N ALA A 66 17.36 -2.65 0.35
CA ALA A 66 18.60 -2.00 0.77
C ALA A 66 19.74 -3.02 1.00
N GLU A 67 20.94 -2.49 1.27
CA GLU A 67 22.10 -3.25 1.73
C GLU A 67 21.85 -3.79 3.16
N PRO A 68 22.37 -4.97 3.55
CA PRO A 68 22.24 -5.53 4.91
C PRO A 68 22.74 -4.66 6.07
N THR A 69 23.55 -3.65 5.81
CA THR A 69 24.07 -2.72 6.83
C THR A 69 23.06 -1.62 7.20
N PHE A 70 22.18 -1.27 6.27
CA PHE A 70 21.28 -0.13 6.38
C PHE A 70 20.15 -0.28 7.42
N PRO A 71 19.49 -1.45 7.61
CA PRO A 71 18.44 -1.63 8.61
C PRO A 71 18.87 -1.15 10.00
N ARG A 72 20.12 -1.41 10.39
CA ARG A 72 20.66 -1.01 11.69
C ARG A 72 20.74 0.50 11.87
N GLU A 73 21.08 1.23 10.82
CA GLU A 73 21.13 2.69 10.85
C GLU A 73 19.72 3.28 10.91
N LEU A 74 18.79 2.69 10.15
CA LEU A 74 17.39 3.08 10.16
C LEU A 74 16.77 2.91 11.55
N GLU A 75 16.98 1.76 12.20
CA GLU A 75 16.52 1.49 13.57
C GLU A 75 17.08 2.52 14.56
N ARG A 76 18.37 2.87 14.44
CA ARG A 76 19.01 3.89 15.29
C ARG A 76 18.35 5.26 15.13
N VAL A 77 18.08 5.69 13.90
CA VAL A 77 17.43 6.99 13.65
C VAL A 77 16.01 7.00 14.20
N MET A 78 15.25 5.92 14.02
CA MET A 78 13.88 5.81 14.50
C MET A 78 13.77 5.68 16.02
N GLU A 79 14.79 5.12 16.70
CA GLU A 79 14.87 5.08 18.16
C GLU A 79 15.07 6.46 18.78
N ILE A 80 15.76 7.37 18.07
CA ILE A 80 16.01 8.74 18.53
C ILE A 80 14.81 9.66 18.27
N ASP A 81 13.97 9.34 17.29
CA ASP A 81 12.84 10.17 16.91
C ASP A 81 11.65 9.95 17.86
N GLU A 82 11.43 10.90 18.77
CA GLU A 82 10.38 10.87 19.81
C GLU A 82 8.96 10.79 19.23
N ASN A 83 8.78 11.09 17.94
CA ASN A 83 7.48 11.00 17.28
C ASN A 83 7.10 9.57 16.88
N VAL A 84 8.07 8.64 16.90
CA VAL A 84 7.87 7.24 16.58
C VAL A 84 7.70 6.44 17.87
N MET A 85 6.51 5.89 18.09
CA MET A 85 6.21 5.12 19.30
C MET A 85 6.79 3.71 19.24
N ARG A 86 6.72 3.08 18.07
CA ARG A 86 7.20 1.71 17.82
C ARG A 86 7.62 1.59 16.37
N TYR A 87 8.63 0.78 16.12
CA TYR A 87 9.03 0.35 14.79
C TYR A 87 9.30 -1.15 14.79
N LEU A 88 9.17 -1.77 13.62
CA LEU A 88 9.53 -3.15 13.36
C LEU A 88 10.10 -3.23 11.94
N VAL A 89 11.36 -3.63 11.85
CA VAL A 89 12.03 -3.92 10.58
C VAL A 89 12.08 -5.44 10.41
N THR A 90 11.49 -5.93 9.32
CA THR A 90 11.46 -7.36 8.99
C THR A 90 12.13 -7.60 7.65
N ARG A 91 13.01 -8.60 7.57
CA ARG A 91 13.58 -9.05 6.30
C ARG A 91 12.58 -9.96 5.58
N VAL A 92 12.31 -9.67 4.32
CA VAL A 92 11.37 -10.42 3.48
C VAL A 92 12.14 -11.43 2.65
N GLU A 93 12.00 -12.71 2.97
CA GLU A 93 12.62 -13.80 2.20
C GLU A 93 11.80 -14.16 0.94
N HIS A 94 10.48 -14.05 1.00
CA HIS A 94 9.56 -14.34 -0.11
C HIS A 94 8.54 -13.22 -0.26
N LYS A 95 8.53 -12.51 -1.40
CA LYS A 95 7.48 -11.52 -1.69
C LYS A 95 6.14 -12.25 -1.81
N ARG A 96 5.22 -11.97 -0.87
CA ARG A 96 3.85 -12.50 -0.95
C ARG A 96 3.15 -11.83 -2.12
N SER A 97 2.75 -12.60 -3.12
CA SER A 97 1.91 -12.11 -4.20
C SER A 97 0.54 -11.75 -3.61
N ASN A 98 0.18 -10.46 -3.65
CA ASN A 98 -1.11 -9.97 -3.17
C ASN A 98 -2.21 -10.33 -4.18
N VAL A 99 -2.44 -11.62 -4.40
CA VAL A 99 -3.56 -12.12 -5.19
C VAL A 99 -4.78 -12.06 -4.30
N LYS A 100 -5.59 -11.01 -4.48
CA LYS A 100 -6.94 -10.98 -3.92
C LYS A 100 -7.65 -12.25 -4.42
N PRO A 101 -8.19 -13.12 -3.55
CA PRO A 101 -8.90 -14.31 -4.00
C PRO A 101 -9.95 -13.85 -5.01
N PRO A 102 -10.06 -14.48 -6.20
CA PRO A 102 -11.06 -14.08 -7.17
C PRO A 102 -12.41 -14.10 -6.47
N GLN A 103 -13.04 -12.94 -6.36
CA GLN A 103 -14.41 -12.85 -5.92
C GLN A 103 -15.19 -13.65 -6.95
N ARG A 104 -15.67 -14.83 -6.56
CA ARG A 104 -16.50 -15.68 -7.40
C ARG A 104 -17.70 -14.85 -7.77
N VAL A 105 -17.69 -14.23 -8.95
CA VAL A 105 -18.86 -13.55 -9.49
C VAL A 105 -19.91 -14.64 -9.58
N ALA A 106 -20.94 -14.55 -8.73
CA ALA A 106 -22.13 -15.35 -8.95
C ALA A 106 -22.59 -15.01 -10.37
N PRO A 107 -22.76 -16.00 -11.27
CA PRO A 107 -23.17 -15.70 -12.62
C PRO A 107 -24.52 -14.98 -12.53
N GLN A 108 -24.51 -13.68 -12.78
CA GLN A 108 -25.75 -12.94 -12.97
C GLN A 108 -26.35 -13.52 -14.24
N ALA A 109 -27.54 -14.09 -14.08
CA ALA A 109 -28.38 -14.56 -15.15
C ALA A 109 -28.45 -13.47 -16.22
N GLN A 110 -27.90 -13.76 -17.40
CA GLN A 110 -28.13 -12.97 -18.60
C GLN A 110 -29.61 -13.11 -18.96
N ALA A 111 -30.42 -12.22 -18.40
CA ALA A 111 -31.75 -11.92 -18.90
C ALA A 111 -31.64 -10.66 -19.76
N ALA A 112 -32.09 -10.82 -21.02
CA ALA A 112 -32.44 -9.78 -21.97
C ALA A 112 -31.32 -8.88 -22.52
N GLU A 113 -30.84 -9.22 -23.72
CA GLU A 113 -30.99 -8.31 -24.88
C GLU A 113 -30.80 -9.12 -26.17
N VAL A 114 -31.89 -9.33 -26.91
CA VAL A 114 -31.86 -9.81 -28.29
C VAL A 114 -32.25 -8.60 -29.14
N PRO A 115 -31.31 -7.90 -29.81
CA PRO A 115 -31.69 -6.83 -30.72
C PRO A 115 -32.16 -7.45 -32.03
N GLU A 116 -33.41 -7.16 -32.39
CA GLU A 116 -34.01 -7.48 -33.69
C GLU A 116 -33.29 -6.69 -34.81
N PRO A 117 -32.76 -7.34 -35.85
CA PRO A 117 -32.36 -6.63 -37.06
C PRO A 117 -33.50 -6.63 -38.07
N GLY A 118 -34.20 -5.51 -38.17
CA GLY A 118 -35.06 -5.18 -39.31
C GLY A 118 -34.26 -4.48 -40.42
N LEU A 119 -34.79 -4.62 -41.65
CA LEU A 119 -34.46 -3.92 -42.90
C LEU A 119 -33.48 -4.62 -43.85
N GLU A 120 -34.07 -5.59 -44.54
CA GLU A 120 -34.04 -5.76 -46.00
C GLU A 120 -33.44 -4.58 -46.77
N THR A 121 -32.34 -4.84 -47.47
CA THR A 121 -31.78 -3.97 -48.50
C THR A 121 -31.53 -4.76 -49.78
N LEU A 122 -32.11 -4.22 -50.86
CA LEU A 122 -31.81 -4.41 -52.28
C LEU A 122 -32.34 -5.68 -52.98
N ALA A 123 -33.57 -5.50 -53.50
CA ALA A 123 -33.84 -5.40 -54.93
C ALA A 123 -33.08 -6.38 -55.83
N SER A 124 -33.80 -7.45 -56.18
CA SER A 124 -33.63 -8.21 -57.41
C SER A 124 -33.44 -7.30 -58.61
N GLN A 125 -32.25 -7.37 -59.21
CA GLN A 125 -32.02 -7.01 -60.61
C GLN A 125 -31.84 -8.32 -61.37
N THR A 126 -32.95 -8.83 -61.92
CA THR A 126 -32.99 -9.77 -63.04
C THR A 126 -33.89 -9.09 -64.06
N ASP A 127 -33.27 -8.47 -65.05
CA ASP A 127 -33.89 -8.14 -66.33
C ASP A 127 -33.32 -9.14 -67.34
N GLU A 128 -34.13 -10.17 -67.60
CA GLU A 128 -34.37 -10.73 -68.93
C GLU A 128 -35.89 -10.92 -69.05
#